data_AF-A0A9E5USV9-F1
#
_entry.id   AF-A0A9E5USV9-F1
#
_cell.length_a   1.000
_cell.length_b   1.000
_cell.length_c   1.000
_cell.angle_alpha   90.00
_cell.angle_beta   90.00
_cell.angle_gamma   90.00
#
_symmetry.space_group_name_H-M   'P 1'
#
loop_
_entity.id
_entity.type
_entity.pdbx_description
1 polymer ?
#
loop_
_entity_poly.entity_id
_entity_poly.type
_entity_poly.pdbx_seq_one_letter_code
_entity_poly.pdbx_strand_id
1 'polypeptide(L)' 'MYTGAERTMLYITVARSQVADLREVVMHSDPRAFMVVGQGHVAYGGGFRPLNPHQVTLPPTPAERPPNPLP' A
#
# COMPACT_ATOMS: atom_id res chain seq x y z
N MET A 1 9.43 -6.18 29.04
CA MET A 1 8.42 -7.13 29.58
C MET A 1 7.11 -6.89 28.86
N TYR A 2 6.51 -7.92 28.25
CA TYR A 2 5.19 -7.82 27.64
C TYR A 2 4.13 -7.73 28.74
N THR A 3 3.28 -6.69 28.71
CA THR A 3 2.35 -6.39 29.81
C THR A 3 0.93 -6.90 29.58
N GLY A 4 0.61 -7.45 28.40
CA GLY A 4 -0.74 -7.94 28.04
C GLY A 4 -1.83 -6.87 27.92
N ALA A 5 -1.60 -5.66 28.44
CA ALA A 5 -2.57 -4.57 28.38
C ALA A 5 -2.69 -3.99 26.96
N GLU A 6 -3.92 -3.88 26.48
CA GLU A 6 -4.26 -3.23 25.23
C GLU A 6 -3.87 -1.76 25.26
N ARG A 7 -3.25 -1.29 24.17
CA ARG A 7 -2.85 0.09 23.99
C ARG A 7 -3.22 0.51 22.58
N THR A 8 -3.86 1.67 22.47
CA THR A 8 -4.14 2.28 21.17
C THR A 8 -2.83 2.75 20.55
N MET A 9 -2.57 2.36 19.30
CA MET A 9 -1.40 2.76 18.54
C MET A 9 -1.82 3.29 17.17
N LEU A 10 -1.26 4.43 16.77
CA LEU A 10 -1.37 4.92 15.40
C LEU A 10 -0.20 4.35 14.58
N TYR A 11 -0.52 3.55 13.56
CA TYR A 11 0.46 3.01 12.61
C TYR A 11 0.20 3.58 11.22
N ILE A 12 1.13 4.39 10.73
CA ILE A 12 1.01 5.09 9.44
C ILE A 12 2.32 4.99 8.66
N THR A 13 2.22 5.13 7.33
CA THR A 13 3.38 5.33 6.48
C THR A 13 3.43 6.77 6.02
N VAL A 14 4.59 7.40 6.17
CA VAL A 14 4.86 8.78 5.77
C VAL A 14 6.16 8.84 4.98
N ALA A 15 6.33 9.89 4.17
CA ALA A 15 7.60 10.14 3.52
C ALA A 15 8.67 10.53 4.56
N ARG A 16 9.95 10.26 4.27
CA ARG A 16 11.07 10.58 5.17
C ARG A 16 11.11 12.07 5.56
N SER A 17 10.76 12.97 4.63
CA SER A 17 10.70 14.42 4.88
C SER A 17 9.62 14.83 5.88
N GLN A 18 8.54 14.07 6.00
CA GLN A 18 7.39 14.41 6.86
C GLN A 18 7.59 13.98 8.32
N VAL A 19 8.65 13.24 8.62
CA VAL A 19 8.90 12.73 9.98
C VAL A 19 9.14 13.87 10.97
N ALA A 20 9.83 14.93 10.55
CA ALA A 20 10.09 16.10 11.41
C ALA A 20 8.79 16.82 11.77
N ASP A 21 7.97 17.15 10.77
CA ASP A 21 6.67 17.81 10.97
C ASP A 21 5.74 16.96 11.84
N LEU A 22 5.67 15.64 11.59
CA LEU A 22 4.85 14.74 12.40
C LEU A 22 5.31 14.70 13.85
N ARG A 23 6.62 14.72 14.10
CA ARG A 23 7.16 14.78 15.47
C ARG A 23 6.73 16.06 16.17
N GLU A 24 6.78 17.20 15.50
CA GLU A 24 6.30 18.46 16.09
C GLU A 24 4.82 18.37 16.45
N VAL A 25 3.98 17.87 15.53
CA VAL A 25 2.54 17.71 15.81
C VAL A 25 2.32 16.79 17.02
N VAL A 26 3.02 15.66 17.10
CA VAL A 26 2.89 14.72 18.23
C VAL A 26 3.35 15.37 19.54
N MET A 27 4.50 16.06 19.56
CA MET A 27 4.98 16.72 20.78
C MET A 27 4.04 17.81 21.28
N HIS A 28 3.41 18.58 20.37
CA HIS A 28 2.42 19.59 20.75
C HIS A 28 1.10 18.97 21.21
N SER A 29 0.71 17.83 20.64
CA SER A 29 -0.57 17.16 20.96
C SER A 29 -0.50 16.33 22.24
N ASP A 30 0.57 15.55 22.42
CA ASP A 30 0.85 14.75 23.60
C ASP A 30 2.36 14.69 23.87
N PRO A 31 2.88 15.52 24.80
CA PRO A 31 4.28 15.51 25.18
C PRO A 31 4.77 14.18 25.79
N ARG A 32 3.86 13.29 26.20
CA ARG A 32 4.18 11.98 26.79
C ARG A 32 4.16 10.86 25.76
N ALA A 33 3.70 11.13 24.54
CA ALA A 33 3.74 10.17 23.45
C ALA A 33 5.19 9.90 23.03
N PHE A 34 5.42 8.71 22.48
CA PHE A 34 6.68 8.36 21.86
C PHE A 34 6.41 7.83 20.45
N MET A 35 7.38 8.00 19.56
CA MET A 35 7.29 7.59 18.16
C MET A 35 8.41 6.60 17.84
N VAL A 36 8.08 5.58 17.06
CA VAL A 36 9.06 4.63 16.51
C VAL A 36 9.08 4.81 15.00
N VAL A 37 10.24 5.18 14.43
CA VAL A 37 10.40 5.41 12.99
C VAL A 37 11.23 4.27 12.40
N GLY A 38 10.57 3.37 11.68
CA GLY A 38 11.21 2.31 10.90
C GLY A 38 11.31 2.64 9.42
N GLN A 39 12.22 1.99 8.70
CA GLN A 39 12.24 2.05 7.23
C GLN A 39 11.13 1.14 6.68
N GLY A 40 10.08 1.73 6.12
CA GLY A 40 9.07 1.01 5.35
C GLY A 40 9.49 0.92 3.89
N HIS A 41 9.57 -0.28 3.32
CA HIS A 41 9.89 -0.44 1.89
C HIS A 41 8.71 -0.12 0.98
N VAL A 42 7.49 -0.51 1.37
CA VAL A 42 6.28 -0.28 0.57
C VAL A 42 5.07 -0.18 1.51
N ALA A 43 4.23 0.82 1.29
CA ALA A 43 2.87 0.86 1.83
C ALA A 43 1.87 0.77 0.69
N TYR A 44 1.13 -0.34 0.63
CA TYR A 44 0.07 -0.55 -0.36
C TYR A 44 -1.20 0.18 0.11
N GLY A 45 -1.37 1.43 -0.29
CA GLY A 45 -2.41 2.34 0.21
C GLY A 45 -3.77 2.32 -0.52
N GLY A 46 -3.99 1.42 -1.47
CA GLY A 46 -5.19 1.41 -2.32
C GLY A 46 -6.21 0.30 -2.05
N GLY A 47 -5.97 -0.55 -1.03
CA GLY A 47 -6.64 -1.84 -0.89
C GLY A 47 -6.12 -2.88 -1.88
N PHE A 48 -6.03 -4.14 -1.47
CA PHE A 48 -5.69 -5.23 -2.37
C PHE A 48 -6.83 -5.40 -3.38
N ARG A 49 -6.61 -5.07 -4.66
CA ARG A 49 -7.55 -5.48 -5.71
C ARG A 49 -7.34 -6.96 -5.95
N PRO A 50 -8.39 -7.80 -5.90
CA PRO A 50 -8.25 -9.19 -6.31
C PRO A 50 -7.74 -9.24 -7.75
N LEU A 51 -6.77 -10.11 -8.02
CA LEU A 51 -6.34 -10.42 -9.37
C LEU A 51 -7.54 -11.04 -10.08
N ASN A 52 -8.29 -10.27 -10.89
CA ASN A 52 -9.38 -10.83 -11.67
C ASN A 52 -8.78 -11.79 -12.72
N PRO A 53 -9.03 -13.12 -12.63
CA PRO A 53 -8.46 -14.07 -13.59
C PRO A 53 -9.00 -13.86 -15.02
N HIS A 54 -10.12 -13.16 -15.15
CA HIS A 54 -10.84 -12.95 -16.42
C HIS A 54 -10.36 -11.78 -17.27
N GLN A 55 -9.31 -11.05 -16.89
CA GLN A 55 -8.74 -9.97 -17.71
C GLN A 55 -7.53 -10.38 -18.56
N VAL A 56 -7.23 -11.68 -18.66
CA VAL A 56 -6.36 -12.16 -19.73
C VAL A 56 -7.19 -12.21 -21.00
N THR A 57 -7.22 -11.12 -21.77
CA THR A 57 -7.65 -11.19 -23.18
C THR A 57 -6.58 -11.98 -23.92
N LEU A 58 -6.79 -13.29 -24.04
CA LEU A 58 -6.01 -14.12 -24.95
C LEU A 58 -6.20 -13.55 -26.36
N PRO A 59 -5.14 -13.45 -27.18
CA PRO A 59 -5.31 -13.11 -28.59
C PRO A 59 -6.31 -14.09 -29.22
N PRO A 60 -7.19 -13.63 -30.12
CA PRO A 60 -8.18 -14.48 -30.75
C PRO A 60 -7.48 -15.68 -31.38
N THR A 61 -8.08 -16.86 -31.23
CA THR A 61 -7.49 -18.08 -31.76
C THR A 61 -7.42 -18.01 -33.29
N PRO A 62 -6.50 -18.75 -33.95
CA PRO A 62 -6.40 -18.72 -35.41
C PRO A 62 -7.70 -19.03 -36.16
N ALA A 63 -8.65 -19.71 -35.50
CA ALA A 63 -9.98 -20.02 -36.02
C ALA A 63 -10.93 -18.80 -36.05
N GLU A 64 -10.69 -17.77 -35.23
CA GLU A 64 -11.53 -16.57 -35.14
C GLU A 64 -11.01 -15.41 -36.00
N ARG A 65 -9.85 -15.57 -36.66
CA ARG A 65 -9.35 -14.56 -37.60
C ARG A 65 -10.10 -14.65 -38.92
N PRO A 66 -10.54 -13.51 -39.50
CA PRO A 66 -11.07 -13.51 -40.86
C PRO A 66 -10.01 -14.06 -41.82
N PRO A 67 -10.40 -14.81 -42.88
CA PRO A 67 -9.45 -15.36 -43.82
C PRO A 67 -8.63 -14.22 -44.43
N ASN A 68 -7.30 -14.38 -44.41
CA ASN A 68 -6.39 -13.41 -44.99
C ASN A 68 -6.74 -13.26 -46.48
N PRO A 69 -6.98 -12.05 -47.01
CA PRO A 69 -7.18 -11.89 -48.44
C PRO A 69 -5.94 -12.39 -49.17
N LEU A 70 -6.17 -13.25 -50.17
CA LEU A 70 -5.12 -13.73 -51.07
C LEU A 70 -4.50 -12.52 -51.81
N PRO A 71 -3.19 -12.57 -52.12
CA PRO A 71 -2.52 -11.48 -52.84
C PRO A 71 -3.11 -11.23 -54.22
#